data_AF-A0A7C5H6D0-F1
#
_entry.id   AF-A0A7C5H6D0-F1
#
_cell.length_a   1.000
_cell.length_b   1.000
_cell.length_c   1.000
_cell.angle_alpha   90.00
_cell.angle_beta   90.00
_cell.angle_gamma   90.00
#
_symmetry.space_group_name_H-M   'P 1'
#
loop_
_entity.id
_entity.type
_entity.pdbx_description
1 polymer ?
#
loop_
_entity_poly.entity_id
_entity_poly.type
_entity_poly.pdbx_seq_one_letter_code
_entity_poly.pdbx_strand_id
1 'polypeptide(L)'
;MMNERYTWVFDPPKKKVPDNTKRSVKERCDRFLDSTLRQKFINEQDATIRNMKVVALYTKWRGNFFYFKAKFESNHPDAISPFIEEGFARLEYVDEERFNLSYFRHTGKWWEVHGGLTLDECLDIISGHQLFQP
;
A
#
# COMPACT_ATOMS: atom_id res chain seq x y z
N MET A 1 28.70 24.92 15.77
CA MET A 1 27.25 24.72 15.58
C MET A 1 26.94 25.07 14.14
N MET A 2 26.53 24.10 13.32
CA MET A 2 26.10 24.37 11.94
C MET A 2 24.67 24.92 11.96
N ASN A 3 24.46 26.13 11.47
CA ASN A 3 23.12 26.67 11.23
C ASN A 3 22.53 25.98 10.00
N GLU A 4 21.54 25.10 10.20
CA GLU A 4 20.73 24.58 9.10
C GLU A 4 19.94 25.74 8.48
N ARG A 5 20.25 26.08 7.22
CA ARG A 5 19.50 27.07 6.43
C ARG A 5 18.37 26.36 5.72
N TYR A 6 17.13 26.57 6.17
CA TYR A 6 15.95 26.10 5.44
C TYR A 6 15.77 26.92 4.16
N THR A 7 15.56 26.23 3.03
CA THR A 7 15.21 26.85 1.76
C THR A 7 13.82 26.36 1.37
N TRP A 8 12.93 27.28 0.98
CA TRP A 8 11.64 26.92 0.43
C TRP A 8 11.84 26.30 -0.95
N VAL A 9 11.40 25.06 -1.12
CA VAL A 9 11.34 24.39 -2.41
C VAL A 9 9.90 24.52 -2.91
N PHE A 10 9.74 24.93 -4.17
CA PHE A 10 8.43 24.96 -4.82
C PHE A 10 7.90 23.52 -4.94
N ASP A 11 6.79 23.24 -4.25
CA ASP A 11 6.04 21.99 -4.38
C ASP A 11 4.80 22.26 -5.24
N PRO A 12 4.75 21.80 -6.51
CA PRO A 12 3.61 22.03 -7.38
C PRO A 12 2.34 21.39 -6.81
N PRO A 13 1.15 21.97 -7.05
CA PRO A 13 -0.10 21.40 -6.58
C PRO A 13 -0.30 20.00 -7.19
N LYS A 14 -0.61 19.03 -6.33
CA LYS A 14 -0.83 17.65 -6.78
C LYS A 14 -2.03 17.59 -7.73
N LYS A 15 -1.86 16.90 -8.85
CA LYS A 15 -2.93 16.71 -9.84
C LYS A 15 -4.07 15.89 -9.22
N LYS A 16 -5.31 16.34 -9.39
CA LYS A 16 -6.48 15.59 -8.93
C LYS A 16 -6.62 14.33 -9.78
N VAL A 17 -6.76 13.18 -9.14
CA VAL A 17 -6.99 11.92 -9.86
C VAL A 17 -8.34 11.98 -10.58
N PRO A 18 -8.39 11.75 -11.91
CA PRO A 18 -9.65 11.64 -12.64
C PRO A 18 -10.51 10.49 -12.12
N ASP A 19 -11.83 10.66 -12.13
CA ASP A 19 -12.74 9.63 -11.60
C ASP A 19 -12.69 8.32 -12.40
N ASN A 20 -12.46 8.41 -13.71
CA ASN A 20 -12.25 7.23 -14.55
C ASN A 20 -10.99 6.46 -14.14
N THR A 21 -9.88 7.17 -13.88
CA THR A 21 -8.64 6.58 -13.37
C THR A 21 -8.87 5.93 -12.01
N LYS A 22 -9.60 6.58 -11.09
CA LYS A 22 -9.92 5.98 -9.79
C LYS A 22 -10.68 4.67 -9.92
N ARG A 23 -11.68 4.63 -10.81
CA ARG A 23 -12.47 3.42 -11.08
C ARG A 23 -11.60 2.31 -11.68
N SER A 24 -10.88 2.62 -12.76
CA SER A 24 -10.02 1.67 -13.47
C SER A 24 -8.94 1.06 -12.56
N VAL A 25 -8.21 1.90 -11.81
CA VAL A 25 -7.20 1.43 -10.85
C VAL A 25 -7.85 0.56 -9.77
N LYS A 26 -9.00 0.97 -9.23
CA LYS A 26 -9.68 0.19 -8.19
C LYS A 26 -10.05 -1.20 -8.70
N GLU A 27 -10.70 -1.29 -9.86
CA GLU A 27 -11.11 -2.56 -10.45
C GLU A 27 -9.92 -3.48 -10.74
N ARG A 28 -8.83 -2.93 -11.31
CA ARG A 28 -7.62 -3.71 -11.62
C ARG A 28 -6.90 -4.19 -10.36
N CYS A 29 -6.73 -3.32 -9.37
CA CYS A 29 -6.08 -3.67 -8.12
C CYS A 29 -6.90 -4.65 -7.27
N ASP A 30 -8.24 -4.50 -7.23
CA ASP A 30 -9.10 -5.45 -6.53
C ASP A 30 -9.03 -6.84 -7.19
N ARG A 31 -9.05 -6.90 -8.53
CA ARG A 31 -8.87 -8.15 -9.26
C ARG A 31 -7.51 -8.80 -8.96
N PHE A 32 -6.43 -8.01 -8.99
CA PHE A 32 -5.08 -8.47 -8.66
C PHE A 32 -4.97 -8.99 -7.22
N LEU A 33 -5.57 -8.26 -6.27
CA LEU A 33 -5.61 -8.63 -4.86
C LEU A 33 -6.28 -9.99 -4.67
N ASP A 34 -7.41 -10.20 -5.33
CA ASP A 34 -8.19 -11.44 -5.23
C ASP A 34 -7.50 -12.62 -5.92
N SER A 35 -6.91 -12.41 -7.10
CA SER A 35 -6.28 -13.49 -7.88
C SER A 35 -4.92 -13.91 -7.35
N THR A 36 -4.17 -12.97 -6.75
CA THR A 36 -2.75 -13.17 -6.42
C THR A 36 -2.53 -13.24 -4.91
N LEU A 37 -2.92 -12.17 -4.20
CA LEU A 37 -2.57 -12.02 -2.79
C LEU A 37 -3.51 -12.78 -1.87
N ARG A 38 -4.83 -12.80 -2.12
CA ARG A 38 -5.77 -13.57 -1.29
C ARG A 38 -5.50 -15.06 -1.35
N GLN A 39 -5.19 -15.58 -2.53
CA GLN A 39 -4.83 -16.99 -2.69
C GLN A 39 -3.63 -17.33 -1.80
N LYS A 40 -2.56 -16.53 -1.89
CA LYS A 40 -1.32 -16.72 -1.12
C LYS A 40 -1.46 -16.53 0.39
N PHE A 41 -2.19 -15.51 0.85
CA PHE A 41 -2.18 -15.12 2.27
C PHE A 41 -3.40 -15.55 3.08
N ILE A 42 -4.53 -15.86 2.42
CA ILE A 42 -5.75 -16.29 3.11
C ILE A 42 -6.00 -17.78 2.86
N ASN A 43 -5.84 -18.24 1.62
CA ASN A 43 -6.22 -19.61 1.26
C ASN A 43 -5.12 -20.65 1.50
N GLU A 44 -3.84 -20.31 1.33
CA GLU A 44 -2.70 -21.23 1.53
C GLU A 44 -2.35 -21.54 3.00
N GLN A 45 -3.34 -21.53 3.88
CA GLN A 45 -3.30 -22.09 5.24
C GLN A 45 -2.32 -21.39 6.20
N ASP A 46 -2.89 -20.45 6.96
CA ASP A 46 -2.29 -19.82 8.15
C ASP A 46 -0.99 -19.05 7.89
N ALA A 47 -0.97 -18.22 6.84
CA ALA A 47 0.03 -17.18 6.68
C ALA A 47 0.02 -16.28 7.92
N THR A 48 0.92 -16.59 8.84
CA THR A 48 1.03 -15.91 10.12
C THR A 48 2.18 -14.95 10.00
N ILE A 49 1.87 -13.66 9.93
CA ILE A 49 2.86 -12.60 9.87
C ILE A 49 2.96 -11.97 11.25
N ARG A 50 4.18 -11.94 11.81
CA ARG A 50 4.42 -11.39 13.17
C ARG A 50 3.52 -12.04 14.24
N ASN A 51 3.26 -13.35 14.12
CA ASN A 51 2.36 -14.12 15.00
C ASN A 51 0.87 -13.70 14.92
N MET A 52 0.47 -12.98 13.87
CA MET A 52 -0.91 -12.58 13.62
C MET A 52 -1.43 -13.21 12.32
N LYS A 53 -2.71 -13.56 12.29
CA LYS A 53 -3.35 -14.17 11.12
C LYS A 53 -3.87 -13.09 10.18
N VAL A 54 -3.61 -13.19 8.88
CA VAL A 54 -4.25 -12.33 7.88
C VAL A 54 -5.68 -12.80 7.67
N VAL A 55 -6.66 -11.96 8.03
CA VAL A 55 -8.09 -12.30 7.92
C VAL A 55 -8.78 -11.58 6.77
N ALA A 56 -8.25 -10.45 6.32
CA ALA A 56 -8.77 -9.76 5.14
C ALA A 56 -7.68 -8.95 4.45
N LEU A 57 -7.78 -8.89 3.13
CA LEU A 57 -7.04 -7.95 2.30
C LEU A 57 -8.05 -7.04 1.61
N TYR A 58 -7.74 -5.76 1.46
CA TYR A 58 -8.61 -4.82 0.74
C TYR A 58 -7.84 -3.62 0.21
N THR A 59 -8.47 -2.90 -0.72
CA THR A 59 -7.93 -1.66 -1.28
C THR A 59 -8.77 -0.44 -0.92
N LYS A 60 -8.15 0.76 -0.89
CA LYS A 60 -8.87 2.00 -0.57
C LYS A 60 -8.22 3.23 -1.22
N TRP A 61 -9.05 4.09 -1.83
CA TRP A 61 -8.66 5.44 -2.21
C TRP A 61 -8.72 6.42 -1.03
N ARG A 62 -7.75 7.33 -0.93
CA ARG A 62 -7.79 8.53 -0.09
C ARG A 62 -6.98 9.66 -0.74
N GLY A 63 -7.67 10.69 -1.24
CA GLY A 63 -7.03 11.76 -2.01
C GLY A 63 -6.40 11.21 -3.29
N ASN A 64 -5.10 11.45 -3.46
CA ASN A 64 -4.31 10.94 -4.59
C ASN A 64 -3.66 9.57 -4.31
N PHE A 65 -3.89 9.01 -3.13
CA PHE A 65 -3.27 7.75 -2.72
C PHE A 65 -4.26 6.60 -2.82
N PHE A 66 -3.77 5.48 -3.34
CA PHE A 66 -4.44 4.20 -3.36
C PHE A 66 -3.68 3.22 -2.46
N TYR A 67 -4.36 2.66 -1.47
CA TYR A 67 -3.76 1.82 -0.45
C TYR A 67 -4.14 0.38 -0.66
N PHE A 68 -3.16 -0.51 -0.51
CA PHE A 68 -3.36 -1.92 -0.22
C PHE A 68 -3.21 -2.12 1.29
N LYS A 69 -4.21 -2.74 1.90
CA LYS A 69 -4.28 -2.94 3.35
C LYS A 69 -4.58 -4.40 3.69
N ALA A 70 -4.02 -4.81 4.83
CA ALA A 70 -4.29 -6.08 5.46
C ALA A 70 -4.94 -5.85 6.83
N LYS A 71 -5.91 -6.70 7.16
CA LYS A 71 -6.48 -6.84 8.49
C LYS A 71 -5.92 -8.10 9.11
N PHE A 72 -5.33 -7.93 10.29
CA PHE A 72 -4.72 -8.98 11.08
C PHE A 72 -5.58 -9.28 12.30
N GLU A 73 -5.68 -10.55 12.65
CA GLU A 73 -6.24 -11.04 13.91
C GLU A 73 -5.10 -11.44 14.85
N SER A 74 -5.12 -10.89 16.06
CA SER A 74 -4.17 -11.22 17.12
C SER A 74 -4.77 -12.29 18.03
N ASN A 75 -4.02 -13.36 18.23
CA ASN A 75 -4.35 -14.38 19.25
C ASN A 75 -3.62 -14.14 20.57
N HIS A 76 -2.94 -13.00 20.73
CA HIS A 76 -2.16 -12.73 21.94
C HIS A 76 -3.09 -12.42 23.13
N PRO A 77 -2.94 -13.09 24.29
CA PRO A 77 -3.82 -12.90 25.45
C PRO A 77 -3.92 -11.43 25.91
N ASP A 78 -2.80 -10.71 25.85
CA ASP A 78 -2.70 -9.30 26.25
C ASP A 78 -2.90 -8.30 25.09
N ALA A 79 -3.46 -8.73 23.95
CA ALA A 79 -3.69 -7.82 22.83
C ALA A 79 -4.65 -6.69 23.20
N ILE A 80 -4.21 -5.44 23.05
CA ILE A 80 -5.05 -4.25 23.29
C ILE A 80 -6.29 -4.25 22.36
N SER A 81 -6.16 -4.80 21.16
CA SER A 81 -7.24 -5.00 20.20
C SER A 81 -7.12 -6.37 19.54
N PRO A 82 -8.23 -7.09 19.32
CA PRO A 82 -8.21 -8.37 18.61
C PRO A 82 -7.87 -8.20 17.12
N PHE A 83 -8.07 -7.01 16.56
CA PHE A 83 -7.78 -6.71 15.16
C PHE A 83 -6.90 -5.48 14.99
N ILE A 84 -6.00 -5.56 14.00
CA ILE A 84 -5.14 -4.46 13.57
C ILE A 84 -5.25 -4.33 12.05
N GLU A 85 -5.26 -3.11 11.54
CA GLU A 85 -5.21 -2.85 10.11
C GLU A 85 -3.97 -2.07 9.73
N GLU A 86 -3.15 -2.63 8.85
CA GLU A 86 -1.95 -1.97 8.34
C GLU A 86 -1.98 -1.87 6.82
N GLY A 87 -1.38 -0.82 6.29
CA GLY A 87 -1.07 -0.74 4.86
C GLY A 87 0.25 -1.45 4.58
N PHE A 88 0.38 -2.08 3.43
CA PHE A 88 1.64 -2.72 3.01
C PHE A 88 2.19 -2.13 1.71
N ALA A 89 1.31 -1.70 0.80
CA ALA A 89 1.68 -0.98 -0.41
C ALA A 89 0.78 0.26 -0.62
N ARG A 90 1.34 1.31 -1.18
CA ARG A 90 0.62 2.55 -1.51
C ARG A 90 1.08 3.08 -2.85
N LEU A 91 0.12 3.33 -3.73
CA LEU A 91 0.30 4.04 -4.98
C LEU A 91 -0.08 5.50 -4.75
N GLU A 92 0.76 6.42 -5.21
CA GLU A 92 0.43 7.84 -5.32
C GLU A 92 0.24 8.17 -6.79
N TYR A 93 -0.94 8.64 -7.20
CA TYR A 93 -1.14 9.16 -8.54
C TYR A 93 -0.41 10.49 -8.70
N VAL A 94 0.49 10.56 -9.69
CA VAL A 94 1.30 11.75 -9.97
C VAL A 94 0.77 12.47 -11.20
N ASP A 95 0.67 11.77 -12.33
CA ASP A 95 0.22 12.33 -13.61
C ASP A 95 0.03 11.23 -14.66
N GLU A 96 -0.80 11.42 -15.70
CA GLU A 96 -0.84 10.55 -16.89
C GLU A 96 -0.76 9.02 -16.63
N GLU A 97 -1.53 8.55 -15.63
CA GLU A 97 -1.53 7.14 -15.20
C GLU A 97 -0.17 6.62 -14.73
N ARG A 98 0.65 7.53 -14.18
CA ARG A 98 1.88 7.27 -13.47
C ARG A 98 1.70 7.35 -11.98
N PHE A 99 2.39 6.45 -11.31
CA PHE A 99 2.29 6.22 -9.89
C PHE A 99 3.67 6.17 -9.24
N ASN A 100 3.74 6.73 -8.04
CA ASN A 100 4.84 6.43 -7.14
C ASN A 100 4.41 5.29 -6.21
N LEU A 101 5.31 4.33 -5.99
CA LEU A 101 5.07 3.15 -5.17
C LEU A 101 5.85 3.28 -3.86
N SER A 102 5.11 3.18 -2.75
CA SER A 102 5.63 3.21 -1.39
C SER A 102 5.26 1.97 -0.59
N TYR A 103 6.13 1.53 0.32
CA TYR A 103 5.80 0.51 1.32
C TYR A 103 5.68 1.14 2.72
N PHE A 104 5.00 0.44 3.63
CA PHE A 104 4.86 0.90 5.01
C PHE A 104 5.98 0.32 5.88
N ARG A 105 6.80 1.19 6.48
CA ARG A 105 7.86 0.78 7.39
C ARG A 105 7.30 0.47 8.77
N HIS A 106 7.97 -0.42 9.49
CA HIS A 106 7.72 -0.67 10.92
C HIS A 106 7.83 0.59 11.80
N THR A 107 8.43 1.68 11.28
CA THR A 107 8.50 2.99 11.94
C THR A 107 7.21 3.82 11.78
N GLY A 108 6.15 3.27 11.19
CA GLY A 108 4.88 3.97 10.98
C GLY A 108 4.89 4.99 9.84
N LYS A 109 5.91 4.94 8.95
CA LYS A 109 6.08 5.90 7.85
C LYS A 109 6.02 5.18 6.51
N TRP A 110 5.41 5.85 5.52
CA TRP A 110 5.47 5.43 4.13
C TRP A 110 6.82 5.83 3.53
N TRP A 111 7.44 4.90 2.83
CA TRP A 111 8.69 5.14 2.13
C TRP A 111 8.51 4.89 0.65
N GLU A 112 8.66 5.94 -0.16
CA GLU A 112 8.64 5.85 -1.61
C GLU A 112 9.94 5.21 -2.09
N VAL A 113 9.83 4.17 -2.93
CA VAL A 113 10.98 3.42 -3.45
C VAL A 113 11.06 3.51 -4.97
N HIS A 114 9.91 3.64 -5.64
CA HIS A 114 9.83 3.78 -7.09
C HIS A 114 8.91 4.94 -7.45
N GLY A 115 9.28 5.69 -8.49
CA GLY A 115 8.50 6.83 -8.98
C GLY A 115 8.25 6.74 -10.48
N GLY A 116 7.14 7.32 -10.93
CA GLY A 116 6.81 7.43 -12.35
C GLY A 116 6.47 6.09 -13.04
N LEU A 117 5.99 5.11 -12.29
CA LEU A 117 5.64 3.78 -12.80
C LEU A 117 4.23 3.74 -13.40
N THR A 118 4.02 2.90 -14.39
CA THR A 118 2.67 2.48 -14.81
C THR A 118 2.02 1.60 -13.73
N LEU A 119 0.70 1.41 -13.83
CA LEU A 119 -0.01 0.52 -12.90
C LEU A 119 0.48 -0.93 -13.00
N ASP A 120 0.76 -1.43 -14.21
CA ASP A 120 1.23 -2.82 -14.38
C ASP A 120 2.60 -3.04 -13.72
N GLU A 121 3.55 -2.12 -13.92
CA GLU A 121 4.86 -2.18 -13.23
C GLU A 121 4.70 -2.17 -11.71
N CYS A 122 3.76 -1.36 -11.19
CA CYS A 122 3.46 -1.35 -9.76
C CYS A 122 2.95 -2.72 -9.28
N LEU A 123 2.02 -3.34 -10.00
CA LEU A 123 1.44 -4.63 -9.63
C LEU A 123 2.47 -5.76 -9.72
N ASP A 124 3.34 -5.73 -10.73
CA ASP A 124 4.45 -6.67 -10.88
C ASP A 124 5.40 -6.59 -9.68
N ILE A 125 5.81 -5.38 -9.28
CA ILE A 125 6.66 -5.18 -8.09
C ILE A 125 5.95 -5.68 -6.81
N ILE A 126 4.67 -5.34 -6.64
CA ILE A 126 3.88 -5.78 -5.47
C ILE A 126 3.81 -7.32 -5.41
N SER A 127 3.66 -7.99 -6.55
CA SER A 127 3.58 -9.46 -6.63
C SER A 127 4.91 -10.16 -6.31
N GLY A 128 6.03 -9.55 -6.68
CA GLY A 128 7.36 -10.16 -6.60
C GLY A 128 8.16 -9.82 -5.34
N HIS A 129 7.81 -8.75 -4.61
CA HIS A 129 8.69 -8.20 -3.58
C HIS A 129 8.03 -8.16 -2.19
N GLN A 130 8.62 -8.87 -1.22
CA GLN A 130 8.06 -9.06 0.14
C GLN A 130 7.79 -7.75 0.89
N LEU A 131 8.56 -6.69 0.65
CA LEU A 131 8.30 -5.35 1.23
C LEU A 131 6.90 -4.79 0.92
N PHE A 132 6.31 -5.19 -0.20
CA PHE A 132 4.99 -4.74 -0.65
C PHE A 132 3.93 -5.82 -0.44
N GLN A 133 4.16 -6.75 0.48
CA GLN A 133 3.21 -7.79 0.84
C GLN A 133 2.90 -7.71 2.34
N PRO A 134 1.72 -8.21 2.77
CA PRO A 134 1.36 -8.29 4.18
C PRO A 134 2.45 -8.93 5.04
#